data_AF-A0A854QJD6-F1
#
_entry.id   AF-A0A854QJD6-F1
#
_cell.length_a   1.000
_cell.length_b   1.000
_cell.length_c   1.000
_cell.angle_alpha   90.00
_cell.angle_beta   90.00
_cell.angle_gamma   90.00
#
_symmetry.space_group_name_H-M   'P 1'
#
loop_
_entity.id
_entity.type
_entity.pdbx_description
1 polymer ?
#
loop_
_entity_poly.entity_id
_entity_poly.type
_entity_poly.pdbx_seq_one_letter_code
_entity_poly.pdbx_strand_id
1 'polypeptide(L)'
;MPRPPTPLSALPLQRNLRTALISAGYTTIEDIITISPNDLSIELGINTLQAEDTIQQARQWLSNAPLDGPLSALSQHFQGHVQSTTAADLLSTSDLPHFSTFSSSLDALISHLSSSTDALPKQGEESDQGGSIVPGMSIEITGPPGGGKSSIALAVAMSARLSPGNFTNSIRADDQNEKGEVLLIDTEGSMTSERIFKAAQRIHGNTDTSKSFLKGLYLVRIFSQAQMVAFIYTLRDWLESHPKVNLVVIDTLSFHFRQPGLDLAARRKIMDLCKQTINHATALRRCAVIVCNQLATKLFTAENKPANFETSDRAVLMPQLGDWWTTNKTLRLVVFRGASGDELRYVYASMSGSNKNIPWAAFDINEDGLPCDIPELICQTCSQASLPS
;
A
#
# COMPACT_ATOMS: atom_id res chain seq x y z
N MET A 1 -11.23 -34.57 35.92
CA MET A 1 -10.06 -35.12 35.19
C MET A 1 -9.00 -34.03 35.11
N PRO A 2 -7.70 -34.32 35.23
CA PRO A 2 -6.66 -33.32 34.96
C PRO A 2 -6.76 -32.86 33.49
N ARG A 3 -6.60 -31.55 33.27
CA ARG A 3 -6.65 -30.92 31.95
C ARG A 3 -5.52 -31.49 31.07
N PRO A 4 -5.78 -31.81 29.78
CA PRO A 4 -4.70 -32.24 28.88
C PRO A 4 -3.70 -31.09 28.67
N PRO A 5 -2.41 -31.40 28.54
CA PRO A 5 -1.36 -30.39 28.41
C PRO A 5 -1.58 -29.54 27.16
N THR A 6 -1.51 -28.22 27.32
CA THR A 6 -1.76 -27.30 26.21
C THR A 6 -0.53 -27.25 25.30
N PRO A 7 -0.67 -27.47 23.97
CA PRO A 7 0.47 -27.43 23.07
C PRO A 7 1.04 -26.01 22.94
N LEU A 8 2.36 -25.92 22.80
CA LEU A 8 3.08 -24.66 22.61
C LEU A 8 2.60 -23.88 21.38
N SER A 9 1.96 -24.55 20.42
CA SER A 9 1.39 -23.93 19.23
C SER A 9 0.30 -22.90 19.50
N ALA A 10 -0.31 -22.94 20.69
CA ALA A 10 -1.38 -22.04 21.10
C ALA A 10 -0.87 -20.68 21.61
N LEU A 11 0.42 -20.56 21.94
CA LEU A 11 1.07 -19.33 22.38
C LEU A 11 1.52 -18.48 21.16
N PRO A 12 1.19 -17.18 21.08
CA PRO A 12 1.54 -16.30 19.98
C PRO A 12 2.99 -15.81 20.07
N LEU A 13 3.95 -16.73 19.94
CA LEU A 13 5.38 -16.41 20.01
C LEU A 13 5.95 -16.13 18.61
N GLN A 14 7.01 -15.31 18.56
CA GLN A 14 7.78 -15.10 17.35
C GLN A 14 8.31 -16.43 16.79
N ARG A 15 8.31 -16.61 15.47
CA ARG A 15 8.65 -17.89 14.81
C ARG A 15 10.03 -18.42 15.22
N ASN A 16 11.01 -17.54 15.38
CA ASN A 16 12.37 -17.90 15.77
C ASN A 16 12.41 -18.44 17.21
N LEU A 17 11.73 -17.76 18.13
CA LEU A 17 11.61 -18.15 19.53
C LEU A 17 10.85 -19.49 19.68
N ARG A 18 9.77 -19.68 18.93
CA ARG A 18 9.02 -20.94 18.92
C ARG A 18 9.87 -22.11 18.40
N THR A 19 10.68 -21.88 17.38
CA THR A 19 11.57 -22.92 16.84
C THR A 19 12.65 -23.28 17.85
N ALA A 20 13.22 -22.28 18.54
CA ALA A 20 14.20 -22.49 19.61
C ALA A 20 13.62 -23.31 20.77
N LEU A 21 12.41 -22.96 21.24
CA LEU A 21 11.71 -23.70 22.29
C LEU A 21 11.45 -25.16 21.91
N ILE A 22 10.93 -25.41 20.71
CA ILE A 22 10.69 -26.78 20.23
C ILE A 22 12.01 -27.55 20.10
N SER A 23 13.08 -26.90 19.62
CA SER A 23 14.40 -27.53 19.49
C SER A 23 15.05 -27.86 20.84
N ALA A 24 14.71 -27.10 21.89
CA ALA A 24 15.14 -27.36 23.27
C ALA A 24 14.22 -28.36 24.00
N GLY A 25 13.21 -28.91 23.34
CA GLY A 25 12.34 -29.96 23.89
C GLY A 25 11.07 -29.45 24.58
N TYR A 26 10.82 -28.13 24.57
CA TYR A 26 9.58 -27.54 25.08
C TYR A 26 8.43 -27.76 24.08
N THR A 27 7.48 -28.62 24.45
CA THR A 27 6.36 -28.98 23.56
C THR A 27 5.02 -28.48 24.08
N THR A 28 4.93 -28.18 25.38
CA THR A 28 3.71 -27.70 26.03
C THR A 28 3.94 -26.35 26.73
N ILE A 29 2.84 -25.61 26.97
CA ILE A 29 2.89 -24.35 27.74
C ILE A 29 3.29 -24.61 29.20
N GLU A 30 2.90 -25.76 29.73
CA GLU A 30 3.20 -26.18 31.10
C GLU A 30 4.70 -26.38 31.31
N ASP A 31 5.41 -26.91 30.31
CA ASP A 31 6.87 -27.07 30.35
C ASP A 31 7.57 -25.71 30.58
N ILE A 32 7.09 -24.65 29.92
CA ILE A 32 7.66 -23.30 29.99
C ILE A 32 7.41 -22.64 31.36
N ILE A 33 6.21 -22.80 31.92
CA ILE A 33 5.83 -22.15 33.18
C ILE A 33 6.64 -22.69 34.37
N THR A 34 7.09 -23.94 34.28
CA THR A 34 7.86 -24.59 35.35
C THR A 34 9.31 -24.11 35.45
N ILE A 35 9.81 -23.38 34.46
CA ILE A 35 11.22 -22.99 34.37
C ILE A 35 11.44 -21.53 34.75
N SER A 36 12.62 -21.25 35.31
CA SER A 36 12.99 -19.89 35.67
C SER A 36 13.38 -19.09 34.42
N PRO A 37 13.09 -17.77 34.37
CA PRO A 37 13.47 -16.93 33.24
C PRO A 37 14.98 -16.92 32.96
N ASN A 38 15.80 -17.09 34.00
CA ASN A 38 17.25 -17.12 33.87
C ASN A 38 17.75 -18.41 33.20
N ASP A 39 17.16 -19.55 33.55
CA ASP A 39 17.53 -20.84 32.95
C ASP A 39 17.04 -20.93 31.50
N LEU A 40 15.83 -20.43 31.23
CA LEU A 40 15.27 -20.35 29.88
C LEU A 40 16.10 -19.44 28.95
N SER A 41 16.61 -18.34 29.50
CA SER A 41 17.52 -17.40 28.81
C SER A 41 18.82 -18.09 28.39
N ILE A 42 19.45 -18.82 29.32
CA ILE A 42 20.71 -19.55 29.09
C ILE A 42 20.51 -20.68 28.07
N GLU A 43 19.43 -21.45 28.20
CA GLU A 43 19.19 -22.62 27.36
C GLU A 43 18.82 -22.27 25.92
N LEU A 44 18.06 -21.19 25.72
CA LEU A 44 17.65 -20.74 24.38
C LEU A 44 18.59 -19.71 23.76
N GLY A 45 19.56 -19.19 24.53
CA GLY A 45 20.46 -18.12 24.08
C GLY A 45 19.73 -16.81 23.76
N ILE A 46 18.66 -16.51 24.50
CA ILE A 46 17.83 -15.30 24.33
C ILE A 46 18.11 -14.29 25.44
N ASN A 47 17.60 -13.05 25.32
CA ASN A 47 17.74 -12.06 26.39
C ASN A 47 16.85 -12.45 27.59
N THR A 48 17.33 -12.25 28.82
CA THR A 48 16.58 -12.47 30.07
C THR A 48 15.22 -11.74 30.08
N LEU A 49 15.13 -10.54 29.51
CA LEU A 49 13.87 -9.81 29.37
C LEU A 49 12.89 -10.52 28.40
N GLN A 50 13.40 -11.13 27.33
CA GLN A 50 12.58 -11.90 26.39
C GLN A 50 12.11 -13.22 27.02
N ALA A 51 12.94 -13.85 27.85
CA ALA A 51 12.57 -15.04 28.61
C ALA A 51 11.48 -14.74 29.65
N GLU A 52 11.59 -13.62 30.37
CA GLU A 52 10.57 -13.14 31.31
C GLU A 52 9.23 -12.86 30.61
N ASP A 53 9.25 -12.15 29.48
CA ASP A 53 8.06 -11.86 28.68
C ASP A 53 7.39 -13.14 28.17
N THR A 54 8.17 -14.12 27.69
CA THR A 54 7.67 -15.42 27.22
C THR A 54 6.93 -16.18 28.32
N ILE A 55 7.49 -16.22 29.53
CA ILE A 55 6.89 -16.89 30.69
C ILE A 55 5.65 -16.13 31.17
N GLN A 56 5.65 -14.79 31.14
CA GLN A 56 4.49 -13.98 31.48
C GLN A 56 3.33 -14.20 30.50
N GLN A 57 3.60 -14.24 29.20
CA GLN A 57 2.60 -14.56 28.17
C GLN A 57 2.03 -15.97 28.36
N ALA A 58 2.87 -16.95 28.68
CA ALA A 58 2.43 -18.32 28.99
C ALA A 58 1.47 -18.38 30.19
N ARG A 59 1.80 -17.67 31.28
CA ARG A 59 0.96 -17.60 32.50
C ARG A 59 -0.36 -16.89 32.22
N GLN A 60 -0.32 -15.77 31.51
CA GLN A 60 -1.51 -14.98 31.17
C GLN A 60 -2.45 -15.74 30.22
N TRP A 61 -1.88 -16.53 29.30
CA TRP A 61 -2.67 -17.39 28.43
C TRP A 61 -3.40 -18.47 29.23
N LEU A 62 -2.72 -19.09 30.20
CA LEU A 62 -3.31 -20.14 31.03
C LEU A 62 -4.42 -19.59 31.95
N SER A 63 -4.26 -18.37 32.47
CA SER A 63 -5.26 -17.71 33.32
C SER A 63 -6.51 -17.27 32.56
N ASN A 64 -6.38 -16.95 31.27
CA ASN A 64 -7.47 -16.45 30.44
C ASN A 64 -8.23 -17.55 29.68
N ALA A 65 -7.84 -18.82 29.84
CA ALA A 65 -8.47 -19.92 29.13
C ALA A 65 -9.76 -20.42 29.84
N PRO A 66 -10.93 -20.46 29.17
CA PRO A 66 -12.18 -20.94 29.76
C PRO A 66 -12.09 -22.40 30.21
N LEU A 67 -12.76 -22.73 31.33
CA LEU A 67 -12.71 -24.05 31.96
C LEU A 67 -13.38 -25.18 31.15
N ASP A 68 -14.25 -24.89 30.17
CA ASP A 68 -15.02 -25.90 29.41
C ASP A 68 -15.26 -25.57 27.92
N GLY A 69 -14.39 -24.76 27.28
CA GLY A 69 -14.52 -24.40 25.86
C GLY A 69 -13.54 -25.16 24.94
N PRO A 70 -13.92 -25.53 23.70
CA PRO A 70 -12.97 -26.11 22.76
C PRO A 70 -11.81 -25.13 22.48
N LEU A 71 -10.58 -25.64 22.55
CA LEU A 71 -9.31 -24.89 22.39
C LEU A 71 -9.20 -24.10 21.05
N SER A 72 -10.12 -24.33 20.11
CA SER A 72 -10.23 -23.61 18.84
C SER A 72 -10.70 -22.15 18.96
N ALA A 73 -11.37 -21.78 20.05
CA ALA A 73 -11.94 -20.43 20.20
C ALA A 73 -10.92 -19.34 20.57
N LEU A 74 -9.78 -19.70 21.19
CA LEU A 74 -8.72 -18.75 21.56
C LEU A 74 -7.65 -18.58 20.49
N SER A 75 -7.51 -19.56 19.58
CA SER A 75 -6.52 -19.54 18.50
C SER A 75 -6.81 -18.46 17.44
N GLN A 76 -8.04 -17.92 17.41
CA GLN A 76 -8.48 -16.95 16.41
C GLN A 76 -8.04 -15.51 16.70
N HIS A 77 -7.69 -15.16 17.95
CA HIS A 77 -7.49 -13.75 18.31
C HIS A 77 -6.04 -13.24 18.22
N PHE A 78 -5.01 -14.10 18.15
CA PHE A 78 -3.61 -13.63 18.28
C PHE A 78 -2.57 -14.31 17.36
N GLN A 79 -2.97 -15.09 16.36
CA GLN A 79 -2.04 -15.46 15.28
C GLN A 79 -2.13 -14.42 14.17
N GLY A 80 -0.99 -13.81 13.81
CA GLY A 80 -0.83 -13.16 12.52
C GLY A 80 -1.36 -14.11 11.44
N HIS A 81 -2.49 -13.74 10.84
CA HIS A 81 -3.31 -14.60 10.00
C HIS A 81 -2.49 -15.15 8.83
N VAL A 82 -2.09 -16.41 8.91
CA VAL A 82 -2.14 -17.29 7.74
C VAL A 82 -3.30 -18.24 8.01
N GLN A 83 -4.52 -17.72 7.84
CA GLN A 83 -5.70 -18.55 7.75
C GLN A 83 -5.55 -19.41 6.49
N SER A 84 -5.76 -20.72 6.60
CA SER A 84 -6.01 -21.57 5.45
C SER A 84 -7.32 -21.09 4.81
N THR A 85 -7.22 -20.18 3.85
CA THR A 85 -8.35 -19.71 3.06
C THR A 85 -8.69 -20.74 2.01
N THR A 86 -9.98 -20.99 1.79
CA THR A 86 -10.39 -21.86 0.69
C THR A 86 -10.09 -21.17 -0.64
N ALA A 87 -9.94 -21.94 -1.72
CA ALA A 87 -9.78 -21.35 -3.04
C ALA A 87 -10.97 -20.43 -3.41
N ALA A 88 -12.17 -20.73 -2.92
CA ALA A 88 -13.35 -19.87 -3.10
C ALA A 88 -13.21 -18.53 -2.37
N ASP A 89 -12.72 -18.52 -1.12
CA ASP A 89 -12.47 -17.28 -0.36
C ASP A 89 -11.30 -16.45 -0.91
N LEU A 90 -10.34 -17.10 -1.60
CA LEU A 90 -9.27 -16.42 -2.32
C LEU A 90 -9.75 -15.82 -3.65
N LEU A 91 -10.73 -16.46 -4.29
CA LEU A 91 -11.32 -16.04 -5.56
C LEU A 91 -12.48 -15.06 -5.38
N SER A 92 -13.01 -14.87 -4.16
CA SER A 92 -14.00 -13.82 -3.83
C SER A 92 -13.37 -12.41 -3.79
N THR A 93 -12.43 -12.12 -4.69
CA THR A 93 -11.89 -10.77 -4.94
C THR A 93 -12.99 -9.78 -5.36
N SER A 94 -14.20 -10.26 -5.63
CA SER A 94 -15.41 -9.48 -5.89
C SER A 94 -15.83 -8.54 -4.76
N ASP A 95 -15.39 -8.79 -3.53
CA ASP A 95 -15.87 -8.07 -2.34
C ASP A 95 -14.88 -7.00 -1.84
N LEU A 96 -13.77 -6.80 -2.55
CA LEU A 96 -12.83 -5.74 -2.24
C LEU A 96 -13.39 -4.37 -2.62
N PRO A 97 -13.10 -3.30 -1.85
CA PRO A 97 -13.48 -1.96 -2.21
C PRO A 97 -12.73 -1.52 -3.46
N HIS A 98 -13.41 -0.68 -4.23
CA HIS A 98 -12.94 -0.13 -5.48
C HIS A 98 -12.72 1.37 -5.31
N PHE A 99 -11.47 1.80 -5.37
CA PHE A 99 -11.07 3.20 -5.23
C PHE A 99 -10.97 3.85 -6.61
N SER A 100 -11.66 4.97 -6.77
CA SER A 100 -11.75 5.74 -8.01
C SER A 100 -10.77 6.90 -7.99
N THR A 101 -10.32 7.27 -9.18
CA THR A 101 -9.57 8.52 -9.43
C THR A 101 -10.49 9.73 -9.63
N PHE A 102 -11.81 9.55 -9.60
CA PHE A 102 -12.85 10.52 -9.98
C PHE A 102 -12.80 10.97 -11.45
N SER A 103 -12.08 10.22 -12.27
CA SER A 103 -12.03 10.37 -13.73
C SER A 103 -12.25 8.99 -14.35
N SER A 104 -13.36 8.84 -15.09
CA SER A 104 -13.69 7.60 -15.77
C SER A 104 -12.62 7.20 -16.78
N SER A 105 -11.94 8.16 -17.43
CA SER A 105 -10.87 7.87 -18.37
C SER A 105 -9.64 7.25 -17.69
N LEU A 106 -9.27 7.75 -16.51
CA LEU A 106 -8.19 7.20 -15.70
C LEU A 106 -8.56 5.83 -15.10
N ASP A 107 -9.78 5.69 -14.58
CA ASP A 107 -10.26 4.43 -14.04
C ASP A 107 -10.32 3.34 -15.13
N ALA A 108 -10.89 3.64 -16.30
CA ALA A 108 -10.89 2.72 -17.45
C ALA A 108 -9.48 2.29 -17.86
N LEU A 109 -8.54 3.24 -17.94
CA LEU A 109 -7.13 2.97 -18.24
C LEU A 109 -6.49 1.98 -17.24
N ILE A 110 -6.77 2.15 -15.95
CA ILE A 110 -6.28 1.28 -14.87
C ILE A 110 -6.95 -0.11 -14.94
N SER A 111 -8.25 -0.16 -15.21
CA SER A 111 -9.03 -1.40 -15.33
C SER A 111 -8.52 -2.30 -16.46
N HIS A 112 -8.18 -1.73 -17.62
CA HIS A 112 -7.65 -2.47 -18.76
C HIS A 112 -6.35 -3.22 -18.46
N LEU A 113 -5.51 -2.66 -17.59
CA LEU A 113 -4.24 -3.28 -17.19
C LEU A 113 -4.37 -4.25 -16.02
N SER A 114 -5.45 -4.13 -15.25
CA SER A 114 -5.72 -4.98 -14.09
C SER A 114 -6.49 -6.26 -14.48
N SER A 115 -7.32 -6.19 -15.53
CA SER A 115 -8.04 -7.35 -16.10
C SER A 115 -7.14 -8.33 -16.85
N SER A 116 -5.90 -7.94 -17.18
CA SER A 116 -4.91 -8.84 -17.79
C SER A 116 -4.31 -9.84 -16.80
N THR A 117 -4.58 -9.68 -15.50
CA THR A 117 -4.26 -10.64 -14.44
C THR A 117 -5.54 -11.36 -13.98
N ASP A 118 -5.85 -12.51 -14.58
CA ASP A 118 -6.77 -13.56 -14.11
C ASP A 118 -8.10 -13.15 -13.43
N ALA A 119 -8.78 -12.11 -13.92
CA ALA A 119 -10.17 -11.84 -13.56
C ALA A 119 -11.06 -11.94 -14.82
N LEU A 120 -12.00 -12.88 -14.83
CA LEU A 120 -12.97 -13.05 -15.91
C LEU A 120 -13.75 -11.74 -16.16
N PRO A 121 -14.11 -11.43 -17.43
CA PRO A 121 -14.88 -10.25 -17.75
C PRO A 121 -16.28 -10.33 -17.13
N LYS A 122 -16.67 -9.26 -16.42
CA LYS A 122 -18.08 -9.06 -16.03
C LYS A 122 -18.87 -8.76 -17.30
N GLN A 123 -19.72 -9.69 -17.74
CA GLN A 123 -20.83 -9.37 -18.63
C GLN A 123 -21.93 -8.71 -17.79
N GLY A 124 -22.06 -7.40 -17.91
CA GLY A 124 -23.12 -6.63 -17.27
C GLY A 124 -22.95 -5.16 -17.60
N GLU A 125 -23.83 -4.62 -18.44
CA GLU A 125 -23.99 -3.18 -18.67
C GLU A 125 -24.58 -2.53 -17.42
N GLU A 126 -23.78 -2.36 -16.36
CA GLU A 126 -24.12 -1.51 -15.22
C GLU A 126 -23.11 -0.37 -15.15
N SER A 127 -23.63 0.86 -15.04
CA SER A 127 -22.92 2.11 -15.21
C SER A 127 -21.56 2.19 -14.50
N ASP A 128 -20.57 2.58 -15.30
CA ASP A 128 -19.13 2.70 -15.03
C ASP A 128 -18.77 3.78 -13.98
N GLN A 129 -19.16 3.57 -12.72
CA GLN A 129 -18.75 4.39 -11.55
C GLN A 129 -17.96 3.59 -10.50
N GLY A 130 -17.52 2.39 -10.84
CA GLY A 130 -16.65 1.57 -9.99
C GLY A 130 -15.20 2.02 -10.12
N GLY A 131 -14.56 2.39 -9.01
CA GLY A 131 -13.13 2.66 -9.00
C GLY A 131 -12.29 1.46 -9.48
N SER A 132 -11.15 1.71 -10.10
CA SER A 132 -10.34 0.61 -10.68
C SER A 132 -9.16 0.17 -9.82
N ILE A 133 -8.93 0.86 -8.70
CA ILE A 133 -7.86 0.54 -7.76
C ILE A 133 -8.43 -0.28 -6.62
N VAL A 134 -7.90 -1.48 -6.41
CA VAL A 134 -8.31 -2.35 -5.30
C VAL A 134 -7.15 -2.57 -4.32
N PRO A 135 -7.44 -2.85 -3.05
CA PRO A 135 -6.40 -3.22 -2.11
C PRO A 135 -5.60 -4.45 -2.58
N GLY A 136 -4.29 -4.43 -2.35
CA GLY A 136 -3.33 -5.39 -2.91
C GLY A 136 -2.58 -4.86 -4.13
N MET A 137 -3.01 -3.76 -4.73
CA MET A 137 -2.27 -3.10 -5.81
C MET A 137 -1.12 -2.25 -5.28
N SER A 138 0.01 -2.27 -6.00
CA SER A 138 1.08 -1.28 -5.86
C SER A 138 1.09 -0.39 -7.10
N ILE A 139 1.03 0.92 -6.92
CA ILE A 139 0.89 1.89 -8.01
C ILE A 139 1.97 2.96 -7.88
N GLU A 140 2.72 3.19 -8.95
CA GLU A 140 3.66 4.29 -9.10
C GLU A 140 3.00 5.40 -9.96
N ILE A 141 2.92 6.62 -9.43
CA ILE A 141 2.52 7.80 -10.21
C ILE A 141 3.76 8.67 -10.43
N THR A 142 4.24 8.75 -11.66
CA THR A 142 5.48 9.48 -12.00
C THR A 142 5.23 10.52 -13.08
N GLY A 143 6.00 11.60 -13.09
CA GLY A 143 5.78 12.70 -14.02
C GLY A 143 6.43 14.01 -13.59
N PRO A 144 6.44 15.03 -14.46
CA PRO A 144 7.03 16.33 -14.16
C PRO A 144 6.21 17.09 -13.10
N PRO A 145 6.78 18.14 -12.48
CA PRO A 145 6.03 19.05 -11.62
C PRO A 145 4.78 19.61 -12.33
N GLY A 146 3.66 19.74 -11.61
CA GLY A 146 2.40 20.24 -12.17
C GLY A 146 1.61 19.26 -13.06
N GLY A 147 2.12 18.04 -13.28
CA GLY A 147 1.43 16.99 -14.06
C GLY A 147 0.23 16.32 -13.35
N GLY A 148 -0.10 16.71 -12.12
CA GLY A 148 -1.29 16.20 -11.42
C GLY A 148 -1.08 14.98 -10.51
N LYS A 149 0.17 14.54 -10.28
CA LYS A 149 0.48 13.36 -9.44
C LYS A 149 -0.24 13.36 -8.09
N SER A 150 -0.03 14.42 -7.30
CA SER A 150 -0.65 14.59 -5.98
C SER A 150 -2.18 14.73 -6.06
N SER A 151 -2.71 15.27 -7.16
CA SER A 151 -4.16 15.36 -7.38
C SER A 151 -4.79 13.98 -7.56
N ILE A 152 -4.17 13.13 -8.38
CA ILE A 152 -4.60 11.74 -8.58
C ILE A 152 -4.51 10.97 -7.25
N ALA A 153 -3.37 11.05 -6.56
CA ALA A 153 -3.19 10.39 -5.27
C ALA A 153 -4.22 10.84 -4.22
N LEU A 154 -4.53 12.14 -4.18
CA LEU A 154 -5.55 12.69 -3.29
C LEU A 154 -6.96 12.19 -3.65
N ALA A 155 -7.31 12.10 -4.94
CA ALA A 155 -8.61 11.59 -5.36
C ALA A 155 -8.82 10.14 -4.93
N VAL A 156 -7.82 9.29 -5.11
CA VAL A 156 -7.88 7.90 -4.65
C VAL A 156 -7.99 7.82 -3.13
N ALA A 157 -7.27 8.67 -2.39
CA ALA A 157 -7.39 8.76 -0.93
C ALA A 157 -8.79 9.14 -0.47
N MET A 158 -9.41 10.09 -1.16
CA MET A 158 -10.77 10.50 -0.89
C MET A 158 -11.78 9.39 -1.20
N SER A 159 -11.61 8.69 -2.33
CA SER A 159 -12.46 7.56 -2.71
C SER A 159 -12.34 6.41 -1.72
N ALA A 160 -11.13 6.05 -1.29
CA ALA A 160 -10.90 4.99 -0.31
C ALA A 160 -11.58 5.25 1.04
N ARG A 161 -11.67 6.52 1.45
CA ARG A 161 -12.40 6.92 2.66
C ARG A 161 -13.93 6.81 2.54
N LEU A 162 -14.46 6.78 1.33
CA LEU A 162 -15.88 6.49 1.09
C LEU A 162 -16.18 5.00 1.15
N SER A 163 -15.16 4.15 0.98
CA SER A 163 -15.29 2.70 0.98
C SER A 163 -15.38 2.09 2.39
N PRO A 164 -15.96 0.88 2.52
CA PRO A 164 -15.97 0.11 3.77
C PRO A 164 -14.54 -0.23 4.24
N GLY A 165 -14.36 -0.32 5.56
CA GLY A 165 -13.07 -0.58 6.21
C GLY A 165 -12.80 -2.03 6.57
N ASN A 166 -13.85 -2.84 6.75
CA ASN A 166 -13.71 -4.27 7.04
C ASN A 166 -14.02 -5.11 5.79
N PHE A 167 -13.05 -5.95 5.41
CA PHE A 167 -13.12 -6.87 4.26
C PHE A 167 -13.57 -8.29 4.66
N THR A 168 -14.01 -8.46 5.89
CA THR A 168 -14.51 -9.73 6.39
C THR A 168 -16.02 -9.74 6.30
N ASN A 169 -16.60 -10.86 5.88
CA ASN A 169 -18.05 -11.14 5.96
C ASN A 169 -18.54 -11.22 7.42
N SER A 170 -18.36 -10.15 8.21
CA SER A 170 -18.94 -10.10 9.54
C SER A 170 -20.45 -9.87 9.38
N ILE A 171 -21.20 -10.85 9.85
CA ILE A 171 -22.68 -10.93 9.82
C ILE A 171 -23.31 -9.92 10.81
N ARG A 172 -22.50 -9.06 11.45
CA ARG A 172 -22.96 -8.10 12.45
C ARG A 172 -23.27 -6.76 11.79
N ALA A 173 -24.54 -6.35 11.88
CA ALA A 173 -25.05 -5.10 11.31
C ALA A 173 -24.32 -3.82 11.79
N ASP A 174 -23.61 -3.87 12.93
CA ASP A 174 -22.81 -2.74 13.44
C ASP A 174 -21.45 -2.57 12.73
N ASP A 175 -20.85 -3.62 12.16
CA ASP A 175 -19.54 -3.56 11.49
C ASP A 175 -19.63 -3.03 10.04
N GLN A 176 -20.81 -3.04 9.45
CA GLN A 176 -21.09 -2.55 8.08
C GLN A 176 -20.91 -1.03 7.94
N ASN A 177 -20.81 -0.30 9.06
CA ASN A 177 -20.71 1.15 9.08
C ASN A 177 -19.28 1.66 9.30
N GLU A 178 -18.30 0.77 9.51
CA GLU A 178 -16.90 1.16 9.65
C GLU A 178 -16.30 1.46 8.28
N LYS A 179 -15.87 2.72 8.08
CA LYS A 179 -15.22 3.17 6.84
C LYS A 179 -13.72 2.91 6.86
N GLY A 180 -13.13 2.60 5.71
CA GLY A 180 -11.70 2.33 5.58
C GLY A 180 -10.85 3.57 5.79
N GLU A 181 -9.75 3.44 6.52
CA GLU A 181 -8.85 4.54 6.85
C GLU A 181 -7.69 4.65 5.84
N VAL A 182 -7.06 5.82 5.78
CA VAL A 182 -6.02 6.10 4.79
C VAL A 182 -4.82 6.78 5.44
N LEU A 183 -3.62 6.29 5.12
CA LEU A 183 -2.36 6.90 5.53
C LEU A 183 -1.79 7.74 4.39
N LEU A 184 -1.64 9.04 4.61
CA LEU A 184 -1.03 10.01 3.69
C LEU A 184 0.34 10.41 4.21
N ILE A 185 1.37 10.19 3.41
CA ILE A 185 2.75 10.56 3.73
C ILE A 185 3.17 11.67 2.77
N ASP A 186 3.31 12.87 3.30
CA ASP A 186 3.69 14.06 2.55
C ASP A 186 5.16 14.42 2.83
N THR A 187 5.96 14.47 1.78
CA THR A 187 7.39 14.80 1.85
C THR A 187 7.70 16.19 1.30
N GLU A 188 6.87 16.71 0.39
CA GLU A 188 7.13 17.97 -0.33
C GLU A 188 6.22 19.12 0.13
N GLY A 189 5.11 18.83 0.80
CA GLY A 189 4.08 19.81 1.16
C GLY A 189 2.96 19.94 0.12
N SER A 190 2.79 18.97 -0.79
CA SER A 190 1.77 18.96 -1.85
C SER A 190 0.37 18.60 -1.34
N MET A 191 0.28 17.97 -0.16
CA MET A 191 -0.94 17.48 0.47
C MET A 191 -1.25 18.29 1.75
N THR A 192 -1.36 19.61 1.61
CA THR A 192 -1.69 20.49 2.75
C THR A 192 -3.07 20.16 3.32
N SER A 193 -3.24 20.42 4.62
CA SER A 193 -4.54 20.25 5.31
C SER A 193 -5.66 21.03 4.63
N GLU A 194 -5.38 22.24 4.12
CA GLU A 194 -6.35 23.05 3.37
C GLU A 194 -6.82 22.34 2.11
N ARG A 195 -5.90 21.76 1.34
CA ARG A 195 -6.22 21.06 0.10
C ARG A 195 -7.04 19.79 0.36
N ILE A 196 -6.65 19.02 1.38
CA ILE A 196 -7.39 17.83 1.81
C ILE A 196 -8.80 18.22 2.29
N PHE A 197 -8.92 19.31 3.03
CA PHE A 197 -10.22 19.81 3.52
C PHE A 197 -11.13 20.25 2.36
N LYS A 198 -10.61 21.01 1.38
CA LYS A 198 -11.36 21.40 0.18
C LYS A 198 -11.88 20.20 -0.61
N ALA A 199 -11.02 19.20 -0.82
CA ALA A 199 -11.42 17.96 -1.47
C ALA A 199 -12.51 17.20 -0.68
N ALA A 200 -12.43 17.17 0.65
CA ALA A 200 -13.47 16.57 1.49
C ALA A 200 -14.81 17.34 1.43
N GLN A 201 -14.76 18.67 1.38
CA GLN A 201 -15.95 19.51 1.22
C GLN A 201 -16.66 19.24 -0.11
N ARG A 202 -15.91 19.04 -1.20
CA ARG A 202 -16.48 18.72 -2.51
C ARG A 202 -17.28 17.42 -2.50
N ILE A 203 -16.87 16.46 -1.68
CA ILE A 203 -17.51 15.14 -1.57
C ILE A 203 -18.76 15.18 -0.71
N HIS A 204 -18.72 15.92 0.41
CA HIS A 204 -19.79 15.90 1.40
C HIS A 204 -20.70 17.13 1.41
N GLY A 205 -20.34 18.21 0.72
CA GLY A 205 -21.08 19.47 0.61
C GLY A 205 -21.23 20.29 1.91
N ASN A 206 -21.09 19.66 3.07
CA ASN A 206 -21.23 20.27 4.40
C ASN A 206 -19.93 20.12 5.22
N THR A 207 -19.61 21.15 6.00
CA THR A 207 -18.40 21.25 6.84
C THR A 207 -18.36 20.20 7.96
N ASP A 208 -19.49 19.89 8.61
CA ASP A 208 -19.47 18.98 9.78
C ASP A 208 -19.27 17.52 9.37
N THR A 209 -19.89 17.10 8.27
CA THR A 209 -19.66 15.78 7.66
C THR A 209 -18.22 15.67 7.13
N SER A 210 -17.68 16.74 6.57
CA SER A 210 -16.27 16.81 6.16
C SER A 210 -15.32 16.59 7.34
N LYS A 211 -15.53 17.24 8.48
CA LYS A 211 -14.70 17.04 9.68
C LYS A 211 -14.73 15.59 10.18
N SER A 212 -15.89 14.94 10.17
CA SER A 212 -16.02 13.53 10.55
C SER A 212 -15.29 12.62 9.56
N PHE A 213 -15.43 12.88 8.26
CA PHE A 213 -14.74 12.15 7.20
C PHE A 213 -13.21 12.20 7.34
N LEU A 214 -12.68 13.39 7.64
CA LEU A 214 -11.24 13.63 7.79
C LEU A 214 -10.60 12.88 8.96
N LYS A 215 -11.37 12.44 9.98
CA LYS A 215 -10.82 11.70 11.13
C LYS A 215 -10.16 10.36 10.74
N GLY A 216 -10.56 9.78 9.61
CA GLY A 216 -9.95 8.54 9.09
C GLY A 216 -8.77 8.76 8.15
N LEU A 217 -8.28 10.00 8.03
CA LEU A 217 -7.08 10.33 7.25
C LEU A 217 -5.92 10.62 8.21
N TYR A 218 -4.91 9.77 8.18
CA TYR A 218 -3.67 9.97 8.93
C TYR A 218 -2.66 10.70 8.04
N LEU A 219 -2.43 11.99 8.29
CA LEU A 219 -1.43 12.78 7.57
C LEU A 219 -0.11 12.80 8.34
N VAL A 220 0.95 12.28 7.74
CA VAL A 220 2.32 12.29 8.26
C VAL A 220 3.20 13.12 7.36
N ARG A 221 3.87 14.14 7.91
CA ARG A 221 4.84 14.95 7.17
C ARG A 221 6.26 14.52 7.48
N ILE A 222 7.03 14.19 6.45
CA ILE A 222 8.42 13.73 6.56
C ILE A 222 9.35 14.80 5.99
N PHE A 223 10.18 15.37 6.85
CA PHE A 223 11.02 16.53 6.52
C PHE A 223 12.46 16.19 6.16
N SER A 224 12.93 14.96 6.43
CA SER A 224 14.32 14.57 6.17
C SER A 224 14.47 13.13 5.71
N GLN A 225 15.62 12.84 5.08
CA GLN A 225 16.00 11.49 4.68
C GLN A 225 16.05 10.52 5.87
N ALA A 226 16.52 10.96 7.04
CA ALA A 226 16.52 10.15 8.25
C ALA A 226 15.10 9.78 8.72
N GLN A 227 14.17 10.75 8.72
CA GLN A 227 12.77 10.50 9.05
C GLN A 227 12.12 9.55 8.04
N MET A 228 12.45 9.67 6.75
CA MET A 228 11.93 8.78 5.71
C MET A 228 12.39 7.34 5.95
N VAL A 229 13.68 7.13 6.22
CA VAL A 229 14.23 5.81 6.51
C VAL A 229 13.59 5.23 7.78
N ALA A 230 13.51 5.99 8.87
CA ALA A 230 12.88 5.54 10.11
C ALA A 230 11.41 5.14 9.89
N PHE A 231 10.66 5.95 9.14
CA PHE A 231 9.28 5.67 8.80
C PHE A 231 9.12 4.35 8.04
N ILE A 232 9.98 4.07 7.05
CA ILE A 232 9.93 2.82 6.28
C ILE A 232 10.13 1.59 7.19
N TYR A 233 11.01 1.69 8.20
CA TYR A 233 11.22 0.62 9.18
C TYR A 233 9.99 0.38 10.07
N THR A 234 9.31 1.46 10.49
CA THR A 234 8.17 1.36 11.42
C THR A 234 6.82 1.18 10.75
N LEU A 235 6.73 1.37 9.42
CA LEU A 235 5.45 1.31 8.69
C LEU A 235 4.74 -0.03 8.85
N ARG A 236 5.49 -1.14 8.93
CA ARG A 236 4.91 -2.47 9.19
C ARG A 236 4.14 -2.49 10.50
N ASP A 237 4.83 -2.17 11.59
CA ASP A 237 4.27 -2.22 12.94
C ASP A 237 3.13 -1.20 13.10
N TRP A 238 3.26 -0.04 12.47
CA TRP A 238 2.20 0.97 12.45
C TRP A 238 0.95 0.46 11.72
N LEU A 239 1.11 -0.17 10.55
CA LEU A 239 -0.03 -0.77 9.86
C LEU A 239 -0.66 -1.86 10.73
N GLU A 240 0.13 -2.64 11.46
CA GLU A 240 -0.36 -3.65 12.41
C GLU A 240 -1.30 -3.08 13.46
N SER A 241 -0.95 -1.94 14.05
CA SER A 241 -1.81 -1.26 15.02
C SER A 241 -3.00 -0.50 14.40
N HIS A 242 -3.07 -0.37 13.07
CA HIS A 242 -4.14 0.33 12.34
C HIS A 242 -4.80 -0.60 11.31
N PRO A 243 -5.56 -1.62 11.75
CA PRO A 243 -6.13 -2.64 10.86
C PRO A 243 -7.18 -2.11 9.86
N LYS A 244 -7.74 -0.93 10.10
CA LYS A 244 -8.72 -0.28 9.21
C LYS A 244 -8.08 0.43 8.02
N VAL A 245 -6.76 0.61 8.02
CA VAL A 245 -6.07 1.30 6.94
C VAL A 245 -6.02 0.40 5.71
N ASN A 246 -6.65 0.84 4.62
CA ASN A 246 -6.74 0.08 3.37
C ASN A 246 -6.04 0.76 2.19
N LEU A 247 -5.49 1.96 2.39
CA LEU A 247 -4.69 2.68 1.42
C LEU A 247 -3.53 3.42 2.11
N VAL A 248 -2.35 3.31 1.51
CA VAL A 248 -1.16 4.08 1.88
C VAL A 248 -0.72 4.91 0.67
N VAL A 249 -0.55 6.21 0.85
CA VAL A 249 -0.06 7.14 -0.18
C VAL A 249 1.28 7.71 0.26
N ILE A 250 2.32 7.58 -0.57
CA ILE A 250 3.65 8.18 -0.38
C ILE A 250 3.85 9.26 -1.45
N ASP A 251 3.64 10.52 -1.09
CA ASP A 251 3.82 11.67 -1.98
C ASP A 251 4.98 12.56 -1.53
N THR A 252 6.18 12.48 -2.12
CA THR A 252 6.70 11.50 -3.06
C THR A 252 7.86 10.74 -2.42
N LEU A 253 8.02 9.47 -2.77
CA LEU A 253 9.13 8.65 -2.28
C LEU A 253 10.49 9.22 -2.72
N SER A 254 10.58 9.69 -3.97
CA SER A 254 11.83 10.12 -4.59
C SER A 254 12.52 11.34 -3.95
N PHE A 255 11.78 12.23 -3.28
CA PHE A 255 12.30 13.52 -2.80
C PHE A 255 13.52 13.37 -1.89
N HIS A 256 13.40 12.55 -0.85
CA HIS A 256 14.46 12.36 0.15
C HIS A 256 15.65 11.53 -0.35
N PHE A 257 15.53 10.84 -1.49
CA PHE A 257 16.61 10.05 -2.09
C PHE A 257 17.34 10.78 -3.22
N ARG A 258 16.95 12.03 -3.52
CA ARG A 258 17.69 12.93 -4.42
C ARG A 258 18.88 13.60 -3.75
N GLN A 259 18.81 13.80 -2.44
CA GLN A 259 19.78 14.61 -1.71
C GLN A 259 21.17 13.92 -1.68
N PRO A 260 22.27 14.70 -1.83
CA PRO A 260 23.61 14.18 -1.66
C PRO A 260 23.82 13.73 -0.21
N GLY A 261 24.51 12.61 0.00
CA GLY A 261 24.84 12.10 1.34
C GLY A 261 24.55 10.62 1.55
N LEU A 262 23.74 10.01 0.67
CA LEU A 262 23.50 8.57 0.68
C LEU A 262 24.31 7.90 -0.44
N ASP A 263 25.27 7.05 -0.07
CA ASP A 263 26.02 6.30 -1.07
C ASP A 263 25.12 5.31 -1.85
N LEU A 264 25.62 4.80 -2.97
CA LEU A 264 24.84 3.89 -3.82
C LEU A 264 24.51 2.54 -3.14
N ALA A 265 25.28 2.11 -2.14
CA ALA A 265 25.05 0.86 -1.43
C ALA A 265 23.90 1.00 -0.42
N ALA A 266 23.96 2.04 0.41
CA ALA A 266 22.92 2.43 1.35
C ALA A 266 21.62 2.75 0.61
N ARG A 267 21.69 3.48 -0.52
CA ARG A 267 20.50 3.75 -1.35
C ARG A 267 19.85 2.48 -1.87
N ARG A 268 20.63 1.51 -2.37
CA ARG A 268 20.10 0.21 -2.79
C ARG A 268 19.47 -0.57 -1.64
N LYS A 269 20.13 -0.61 -0.48
CA LYS A 269 19.61 -1.29 0.72
C LYS A 269 18.28 -0.68 1.18
N ILE A 270 18.17 0.65 1.17
CA ILE A 270 16.93 1.33 1.57
C ILE A 270 15.83 1.11 0.53
N MET A 271 16.13 1.15 -0.78
CA MET A 271 15.12 0.84 -1.80
C MET A 271 14.62 -0.61 -1.72
N ASP A 272 15.49 -1.56 -1.41
CA ASP A 272 15.09 -2.95 -1.17
C ASP A 272 14.19 -3.06 0.06
N LEU A 273 14.49 -2.32 1.14
CA LEU A 273 13.61 -2.22 2.29
C LEU A 273 12.25 -1.59 1.91
N CYS A 274 12.22 -0.50 1.14
CA CYS A 274 10.97 0.10 0.63
C CYS A 274 10.14 -0.95 -0.11
N LYS A 275 10.77 -1.69 -1.03
CA LYS A 275 10.13 -2.75 -1.81
C LYS A 275 9.52 -3.82 -0.91
N GLN A 276 10.28 -4.30 0.07
CA GLN A 276 9.79 -5.31 1.02
C GLN A 276 8.63 -4.79 1.88
N THR A 277 8.72 -3.57 2.39
CA THR A 277 7.66 -2.95 3.22
C THR A 277 6.39 -2.70 2.41
N ILE A 278 6.50 -2.20 1.18
CA ILE A 278 5.36 -1.98 0.28
C ILE A 278 4.71 -3.31 -0.08
N ASN A 279 5.49 -4.33 -0.44
CA ASN A 279 4.96 -5.67 -0.72
C ASN A 279 4.28 -6.30 0.50
N HIS A 280 4.79 -6.04 1.70
CA HIS A 280 4.15 -6.48 2.94
C HIS A 280 2.79 -5.82 3.13
N ALA A 281 2.71 -4.50 2.93
CA ALA A 281 1.44 -3.75 3.01
C ALA A 281 0.42 -4.24 1.96
N THR A 282 0.84 -4.48 0.71
CA THR A 282 -0.08 -4.94 -0.32
C THR A 282 -0.50 -6.40 -0.15
N ALA A 283 0.45 -7.31 0.09
CA ALA A 283 0.17 -8.73 0.12
C ALA A 283 -0.44 -9.23 1.43
N LEU A 284 -0.05 -8.66 2.58
CA LEU A 284 -0.46 -9.17 3.90
C LEU A 284 -1.45 -8.27 4.63
N ARG A 285 -1.46 -6.95 4.35
CA ARG A 285 -2.39 -6.01 5.00
C ARG A 285 -3.60 -5.67 4.14
N ARG A 286 -3.70 -6.24 2.93
CA ARG A 286 -4.71 -5.88 1.91
C ARG A 286 -4.83 -4.35 1.82
N CYS A 287 -3.70 -3.65 1.68
CA CYS A 287 -3.68 -2.23 1.40
C CYS A 287 -3.41 -2.02 -0.09
N ALA A 288 -4.05 -1.02 -0.71
CA ALA A 288 -3.47 -0.44 -1.91
C ALA A 288 -2.31 0.48 -1.47
N VAL A 289 -1.24 0.53 -2.27
CA VAL A 289 -0.12 1.45 -2.02
C VAL A 289 0.13 2.29 -3.25
N ILE A 290 0.00 3.61 -3.11
CA ILE A 290 0.33 4.60 -4.13
C ILE A 290 1.63 5.28 -3.76
N VAL A 291 2.57 5.32 -4.69
CA VAL A 291 3.84 6.01 -4.54
C VAL A 291 4.00 7.01 -5.67
N CYS A 292 4.09 8.29 -5.34
CA CYS A 292 4.47 9.29 -6.33
C CYS A 292 5.99 9.33 -6.48
N ASN A 293 6.49 9.55 -7.69
CA ASN A 293 7.92 9.75 -8.00
C ASN A 293 8.15 10.91 -8.98
N GLN A 294 9.26 11.62 -8.81
CA GLN A 294 9.74 12.59 -9.78
C GLN A 294 10.41 11.91 -10.98
N LEU A 295 10.52 12.65 -12.08
CA LEU A 295 11.34 12.27 -13.23
C LEU A 295 12.77 12.82 -13.07
N ALA A 296 13.73 12.09 -13.60
CA ALA A 296 15.12 12.51 -13.75
C ALA A 296 15.52 12.44 -15.23
N THR A 297 16.37 13.38 -15.64
CA THR A 297 16.97 13.37 -16.98
C THR A 297 18.11 12.36 -17.00
N LYS A 298 17.99 11.34 -17.85
CA LYS A 298 19.05 10.38 -18.13
C LYS A 298 19.61 10.65 -19.52
N LEU A 299 20.93 10.74 -19.59
CA LEU A 299 21.66 11.03 -20.80
C LEU A 299 22.20 9.73 -21.41
N PHE A 300 22.10 9.63 -22.73
CA PHE A 300 22.53 8.49 -23.51
C PHE A 300 23.36 8.94 -24.72
N THR A 301 24.30 8.09 -25.13
CA THR A 301 24.96 8.20 -26.44
C THR A 301 24.03 7.69 -27.55
N ALA A 302 24.40 7.91 -28.81
CA ALA A 302 23.70 7.37 -29.98
C ALA A 302 23.58 5.83 -29.94
N GLU A 303 24.48 5.15 -29.22
CA GLU A 303 24.49 3.70 -29.01
C GLU A 303 23.64 3.24 -27.80
N ASN A 304 22.82 4.11 -27.20
CA ASN A 304 22.02 3.86 -25.99
C ASN A 304 22.84 3.51 -24.73
N LYS A 305 24.12 3.90 -24.67
CA LYS A 305 24.93 3.76 -23.44
C LYS A 305 24.75 4.97 -22.53
N PRO A 306 24.80 4.82 -21.19
CA PRO A 306 24.76 5.96 -20.28
C PRO A 306 25.87 6.98 -20.60
N ALA A 307 25.51 8.26 -20.65
CA ALA A 307 26.40 9.36 -21.00
C ALA A 307 26.42 10.45 -19.91
N ASN A 308 27.39 11.35 -20.00
CA ASN A 308 27.42 12.61 -19.23
C ASN A 308 27.02 13.79 -20.15
N PHE A 309 27.00 15.02 -19.61
CA PHE A 309 26.60 16.22 -20.36
C PHE A 309 27.48 16.54 -21.58
N GLU A 310 28.70 16.02 -21.64
CA GLU A 310 29.64 16.28 -22.74
C GLU A 310 29.55 15.22 -23.85
N THR A 311 29.10 14.02 -23.51
CA THR A 311 29.09 12.84 -24.41
C THR A 311 27.68 12.43 -24.83
N SER A 312 26.66 13.17 -24.42
CA SER A 312 25.26 12.79 -24.67
C SER A 312 24.77 13.23 -26.04
N ASP A 313 24.23 12.28 -26.80
CA ASP A 313 23.49 12.53 -28.04
C ASP A 313 21.97 12.62 -27.79
N ARG A 314 21.50 12.01 -26.69
CA ARG A 314 20.07 11.92 -26.37
C ARG A 314 19.81 12.10 -24.87
N ALA A 315 18.77 12.85 -24.55
CA ALA A 315 18.22 12.96 -23.20
C ALA A 315 16.83 12.33 -23.13
N VAL A 316 16.57 11.57 -22.08
CA VAL A 316 15.25 10.95 -21.83
C VAL A 316 14.85 11.19 -20.38
N LEU A 317 13.58 11.53 -20.16
CA LEU A 317 13.02 11.58 -18.82
C LEU A 317 12.64 10.17 -18.36
N MET A 318 13.11 9.78 -17.18
CA MET A 318 12.84 8.48 -16.58
C MET A 318 12.45 8.64 -15.10
N PRO A 319 11.67 7.71 -14.51
CA PRO A 319 11.40 7.73 -13.07
C PRO A 319 12.71 7.76 -12.29
N GLN A 320 12.83 8.69 -11.34
CA GLN A 320 14.10 8.97 -10.67
C GLN A 320 14.67 7.77 -9.88
N LEU A 321 13.79 6.91 -9.35
CA LEU A 321 14.19 5.72 -8.60
C LEU A 321 14.29 4.47 -9.48
N GLY A 322 13.96 4.58 -10.78
CA GLY A 322 13.84 3.43 -11.68
C GLY A 322 12.98 2.33 -11.07
N ASP A 323 13.40 1.07 -11.28
CA ASP A 323 12.72 -0.11 -10.77
C ASP A 323 13.28 -0.61 -9.42
N TRP A 324 14.06 0.21 -8.70
CA TRP A 324 14.75 -0.23 -7.48
C TRP A 324 13.80 -0.61 -6.34
N TRP A 325 12.62 0.00 -6.29
CA TRP A 325 11.61 -0.24 -5.26
C TRP A 325 10.38 -1.01 -5.80
N THR A 326 10.26 -1.17 -7.13
CA THR A 326 9.08 -1.76 -7.77
C THR A 326 9.18 -3.28 -7.89
N THR A 327 8.05 -3.91 -8.20
CA THR A 327 7.96 -5.31 -8.65
C THR A 327 7.33 -5.36 -10.03
N ASN A 328 7.35 -6.52 -10.70
CA ASN A 328 6.66 -6.70 -11.98
C ASN A 328 5.13 -6.54 -11.89
N LYS A 329 4.56 -6.49 -10.67
CA LYS A 329 3.14 -6.26 -10.40
C LYS A 329 2.83 -4.79 -10.09
N THR A 330 3.83 -3.91 -10.11
CA THR A 330 3.62 -2.48 -9.86
C THR A 330 3.08 -1.81 -11.12
N LEU A 331 1.87 -1.25 -11.02
CA LEU A 331 1.26 -0.42 -12.05
C LEU A 331 1.95 0.93 -12.09
N ARG A 332 2.48 1.34 -13.23
CA ARG A 332 3.12 2.64 -13.43
C ARG A 332 2.23 3.54 -14.28
N LEU A 333 1.82 4.66 -13.69
CA LEU A 333 1.12 5.77 -14.31
C LEU A 333 2.12 6.90 -14.57
N VAL A 334 2.45 7.17 -15.84
CA VAL A 334 3.34 8.27 -16.24
C VAL A 334 2.50 9.44 -16.70
N VAL A 335 2.43 10.49 -15.89
CA VAL A 335 1.68 11.71 -16.17
C VAL A 335 2.55 12.72 -16.91
N PHE A 336 1.97 13.45 -17.85
CA PHE A 336 2.62 14.53 -18.61
C PHE A 336 1.59 15.55 -19.07
N ARG A 337 2.07 16.71 -19.53
CA ARG A 337 1.23 17.72 -20.17
C ARG A 337 1.36 17.63 -21.68
N GLY A 338 0.33 18.09 -22.37
CA GLY A 338 0.34 18.33 -23.80
C GLY A 338 1.50 19.22 -24.26
N ALA A 339 1.76 19.18 -25.57
CA ALA A 339 2.73 20.05 -26.22
C ALA A 339 2.24 21.51 -26.24
N SER A 340 3.06 22.43 -26.77
CA SER A 340 2.65 23.83 -26.89
C SER A 340 1.36 23.98 -27.71
N GLY A 341 0.32 24.55 -27.10
CA GLY A 341 -1.03 24.66 -27.70
C GLY A 341 -2.03 23.61 -27.20
N ASP A 342 -1.56 22.63 -26.43
CA ASP A 342 -2.35 21.61 -25.76
C ASP A 342 -2.17 21.72 -24.24
N GLU A 343 -3.18 22.30 -23.59
CA GLU A 343 -3.18 22.55 -22.15
C GLU A 343 -3.62 21.33 -21.32
N LEU A 344 -3.93 20.21 -21.98
CA LEU A 344 -4.46 19.02 -21.34
C LEU A 344 -3.37 18.21 -20.63
N ARG A 345 -3.82 17.28 -19.77
CA ARG A 345 -2.95 16.32 -19.10
C ARG A 345 -3.23 14.93 -19.64
N TYR A 346 -2.19 14.13 -19.67
CA TYR A 346 -2.21 12.78 -20.19
C TYR A 346 -1.53 11.83 -19.22
N VAL A 347 -1.97 10.58 -19.23
CA VAL A 347 -1.37 9.48 -18.45
C VAL A 347 -1.13 8.31 -19.36
N TYR A 348 0.10 7.81 -19.38
CA TYR A 348 0.42 6.47 -19.86
C TYR A 348 0.35 5.48 -18.73
N ALA A 349 -0.16 4.28 -18.99
CA ALA A 349 -0.17 3.22 -17.99
C ALA A 349 0.56 1.96 -18.49
N SER A 350 1.34 1.34 -17.61
CA SER A 350 2.10 0.12 -17.92
C SER A 350 2.38 -0.67 -16.65
N MET A 351 2.57 -1.99 -16.76
CA MET A 351 3.18 -2.76 -15.67
C MET A 351 4.69 -2.54 -15.67
N SER A 352 5.30 -2.41 -14.48
CA SER A 352 6.76 -2.32 -14.35
C SER A 352 7.44 -3.52 -15.03
N GLY A 353 8.36 -3.23 -15.96
CA GLY A 353 9.05 -4.24 -16.78
C GLY A 353 8.36 -4.60 -18.11
N SER A 354 7.15 -4.09 -18.40
CA SER A 354 6.47 -4.25 -19.69
C SER A 354 6.65 -3.02 -20.59
N ASN A 355 7.07 -3.25 -21.84
CA ASN A 355 7.25 -2.21 -22.86
C ASN A 355 6.31 -2.38 -24.07
N LYS A 356 5.28 -3.23 -23.98
CA LYS A 356 4.37 -3.53 -25.10
C LYS A 356 3.00 -2.90 -24.85
N ASN A 357 2.46 -2.23 -25.88
CA ASN A 357 1.14 -1.57 -25.89
C ASN A 357 0.90 -0.71 -24.65
N ILE A 358 1.43 0.51 -24.64
CA ILE A 358 1.24 1.46 -23.53
C ILE A 358 -0.04 2.27 -23.81
N PRO A 359 -1.20 1.91 -23.24
CA PRO A 359 -2.42 2.70 -23.39
C PRO A 359 -2.25 4.07 -22.73
N TRP A 360 -3.08 5.02 -23.14
CA TRP A 360 -3.09 6.36 -22.59
C TRP A 360 -4.50 6.89 -22.41
N ALA A 361 -4.66 7.81 -21.46
CA ALA A 361 -5.90 8.56 -21.27
C ALA A 361 -5.59 10.04 -21.05
N ALA A 362 -6.49 10.90 -21.51
CA ALA A 362 -6.48 12.32 -21.20
C ALA A 362 -7.36 12.58 -19.97
N PHE A 363 -6.94 13.53 -19.14
CA PHE A 363 -7.67 14.00 -17.97
C PHE A 363 -7.31 15.46 -17.70
N ASP A 364 -8.08 16.10 -16.83
CA ASP A 364 -7.71 17.42 -16.31
C ASP A 364 -7.88 17.49 -14.78
N ILE A 365 -7.59 18.64 -14.18
CA ILE A 365 -7.74 18.91 -12.75
C ILE A 365 -8.74 20.06 -12.59
N ASN A 366 -9.82 19.79 -11.87
CA ASN A 366 -10.85 20.79 -11.60
C ASN A 366 -10.39 21.85 -10.58
N GLU A 367 -11.25 22.84 -10.33
CA GLU A 367 -10.99 23.94 -9.38
C GLU A 367 -10.74 23.46 -7.94
N ASP A 368 -11.27 22.29 -7.58
CA ASP A 368 -11.07 21.65 -6.27
C ASP A 368 -9.74 20.89 -6.16
N GLY A 369 -8.98 20.82 -7.26
CA GLY A 369 -7.68 20.16 -7.30
C GLY A 369 -7.76 18.63 -7.41
N LEU A 370 -8.89 18.08 -7.85
CA LEU A 370 -9.14 16.66 -8.12
C LEU A 370 -9.17 16.37 -9.64
N PRO A 371 -8.82 15.16 -10.09
CA PRO A 371 -8.94 14.78 -11.49
C PRO A 371 -10.40 14.86 -11.98
N CYS A 372 -10.57 15.18 -13.25
CA CYS A 372 -11.85 15.13 -13.94
C CYS A 372 -11.67 14.71 -15.40
N ASP A 373 -12.72 14.16 -15.99
CA ASP A 373 -12.73 13.78 -17.40
C ASP A 373 -12.81 15.01 -18.31
N ILE A 374 -12.26 14.85 -19.51
CA ILE A 374 -12.39 15.82 -20.60
C ILE A 374 -13.52 15.29 -21.50
N PRO A 375 -14.71 15.92 -21.50
CA PRO A 375 -15.90 15.40 -22.17
C PRO A 375 -15.68 15.00 -23.64
N GLU A 376 -14.85 15.75 -24.36
CA GLU A 376 -14.56 15.53 -25.77
C GLU A 376 -13.71 14.27 -26.04
N LEU A 377 -13.04 13.72 -25.02
CA LEU A 377 -12.05 12.64 -25.16
C LEU A 377 -12.43 11.34 -24.42
N ILE A 378 -13.61 11.28 -23.79
CA ILE A 378 -14.06 10.11 -23.01
C ILE A 378 -14.10 8.81 -23.84
N CYS A 379 -14.37 8.88 -25.15
CA CYS A 379 -14.51 7.72 -26.04
C CYS A 379 -13.29 7.40 -26.94
N GLN A 380 -12.23 8.22 -26.93
CA GLN A 380 -11.08 8.02 -27.85
C GLN A 380 -9.93 7.19 -27.24
N THR A 381 -10.01 6.85 -25.96
CA THR A 381 -8.85 6.48 -25.13
C THR A 381 -8.56 4.99 -25.00
N CYS A 382 -9.23 4.10 -25.75
CA CYS A 382 -8.96 2.66 -25.66
C CYS A 382 -8.62 1.97 -27.00
N SER A 383 -8.58 2.70 -28.11
CA SER A 383 -8.27 2.14 -29.43
C SER A 383 -7.17 2.92 -30.14
N GLN A 384 -5.96 2.35 -30.18
CA GLN A 384 -4.84 2.61 -31.12
C GLN A 384 -4.76 4.01 -31.77
N ALA A 385 -4.94 5.10 -31.03
CA ALA A 385 -4.76 6.44 -31.55
C ALA A 385 -3.29 6.85 -31.36
N SER A 386 -2.59 7.06 -32.48
CA SER A 386 -1.30 7.76 -32.51
C SER A 386 -1.47 9.17 -31.96
N LEU A 387 -0.51 9.59 -31.13
CA LEU A 387 -0.42 10.93 -30.53
C LEU A 387 -0.77 12.06 -31.51
N PRO A 388 -1.46 13.13 -31.06
CA PRO A 388 -1.36 14.41 -31.75
C PRO A 388 0.10 14.90 -31.69
N SER A 389 0.62 15.26 -32.86
CA SER A 389 2.02 15.63 -33.12
C SER A 389 2.47 16.88 -32.38
#